data_AF-E1L7Z0-F1
#
_entry.id   AF-E1L7Z0-F1
#
_cell.length_a   1.000
_cell.length_b   1.000
_cell.length_c   1.000
_cell.angle_alpha   90.00
_cell.angle_beta   90.00
_cell.angle_gamma   90.00
#
_symmetry.space_group_name_H-M   'P 1'
#
loop_
_entity.id
_entity.type
_entity.pdbx_description
1 polymer ?
#
loop_
_entity_poly.entity_id
_entity_poly.type
_entity_poly.pdbx_seq_one_letter_code
_entity_poly.pdbx_strand_id
1 'polypeptide(L)'
;MNKGENPIHRMWIEHHYLSLAGDVFREFDPVKKIHENARPGDIKPATFDKMIEYIDEHYQQKLELEDIARIGGYNVAYTSQFFKRQMGISFVDYVLRLRLRDATTQLTSTDEAVARIASSCGFADIKAFNVAFKKHFHMTPTEYRKQVKEIGRKTMVQDSKEIISVENQDVLDLLQSFLSYEDDARAKVELEYMSHKLESLKAKLADVVSEL
;
A
#
# COMPACT_ATOMS: atom_id res chain seq x y z
N MET A 1 2.84 3.15 30.87
CA MET A 1 3.83 2.16 30.36
C MET A 1 3.05 0.90 30.03
N ASN A 2 2.77 0.65 28.75
CA ASN A 2 1.99 -0.50 28.34
C ASN A 2 2.77 -1.79 28.66
N LYS A 3 2.20 -2.60 29.55
CA LYS A 3 2.63 -3.97 29.81
C LYS A 3 2.21 -4.81 28.61
N GLY A 4 3.14 -5.41 27.86
CA GLY A 4 2.74 -6.48 26.95
C GLY A 4 3.71 -6.90 25.85
N GLU A 5 4.57 -6.02 25.33
CA GLU A 5 5.38 -6.40 24.16
C GLU A 5 6.65 -7.15 24.57
N ASN A 6 6.67 -8.46 24.32
CA ASN A 6 7.85 -9.30 24.43
C ASN A 6 8.97 -8.71 23.56
N PRO A 7 10.16 -8.39 24.10
CA PRO A 7 11.27 -7.82 23.33
C PRO A 7 11.66 -8.65 22.11
N ILE A 8 11.52 -9.98 22.21
CA ILE A 8 11.78 -10.91 21.10
C ILE A 8 10.76 -10.72 19.98
N HIS A 9 9.48 -10.55 20.33
CA HIS A 9 8.42 -10.31 19.37
C HIS A 9 8.65 -9.01 18.59
N ARG A 10 9.04 -7.93 19.29
CA ARG A 10 9.40 -6.67 18.65
C ARG A 10 10.57 -6.81 17.67
N MET A 11 11.63 -7.53 18.06
CA MET A 11 12.77 -7.79 17.17
C MET A 11 12.38 -8.58 15.92
N TRP A 12 11.46 -9.54 16.04
CA TRP A 12 10.94 -10.29 14.90
C TRP A 12 10.11 -9.45 13.95
N ILE A 13 9.28 -8.54 14.46
CA ILE A 13 8.54 -7.58 13.64
C ILE A 13 9.50 -6.64 12.90
N GLU A 14 10.48 -6.08 13.61
CA GLU A 14 11.49 -5.20 13.01
C GLU A 14 12.29 -5.92 11.92
N HIS A 15 12.66 -7.19 12.13
CA HIS A 15 13.34 -8.01 11.13
C HIS A 15 12.49 -8.20 9.86
N HIS A 16 11.23 -8.63 10.00
CA HIS A 16 10.35 -8.84 8.85
C HIS A 16 10.06 -7.54 8.10
N TYR A 17 9.86 -6.44 8.83
CA TYR A 17 9.70 -5.12 8.23
C TYR A 17 10.93 -4.73 7.41
N LEU A 18 12.14 -4.86 7.97
CA LEU A 18 13.38 -4.53 7.27
C LEU A 18 13.65 -5.46 6.08
N SER A 19 13.32 -6.75 6.19
CA SER A 19 13.44 -7.70 5.08
C SER A 19 12.50 -7.32 3.94
N LEU A 20 11.22 -7.07 4.24
CA LEU A 20 10.23 -6.64 3.26
C LEU A 20 10.64 -5.31 2.63
N ALA A 21 11.04 -4.33 3.44
CA ALA A 21 11.55 -3.06 2.94
C ALA A 21 12.75 -3.28 2.02
N GLY A 22 13.69 -4.15 2.40
CA GLY A 22 14.86 -4.49 1.60
C GLY A 22 14.50 -5.13 0.25
N ASP A 23 13.55 -6.05 0.22
CA ASP A 23 13.07 -6.69 -1.01
C ASP A 23 12.33 -5.68 -1.90
N VAL A 24 11.48 -4.85 -1.30
CA VAL A 24 10.80 -3.74 -1.99
C VAL A 24 11.83 -2.77 -2.59
N PHE A 25 12.83 -2.35 -1.82
CA PHE A 25 13.93 -1.48 -2.30
C PHE A 25 14.83 -2.15 -3.34
N ARG A 26 14.91 -3.48 -3.39
CA ARG A 26 15.65 -4.22 -4.42
C ARG A 26 14.92 -4.18 -5.77
N GLU A 27 13.59 -4.23 -5.75
CA GLU A 27 12.75 -4.14 -6.94
C GLU A 27 12.56 -2.71 -7.45
N PHE A 28 12.71 -1.71 -6.57
CA PHE A 28 12.79 -0.31 -6.98
C PHE A 28 14.20 0.03 -7.43
N ASP A 29 14.38 0.30 -8.72
CA ASP A 29 15.56 1.05 -9.19
C ASP A 29 15.69 2.30 -8.29
N PRO A 30 16.83 2.51 -7.61
CA PRO A 30 16.99 3.67 -6.75
C PRO A 30 16.60 4.89 -7.58
N VAL A 31 15.58 5.62 -7.12
CA VAL A 31 15.13 6.87 -7.76
C VAL A 31 16.40 7.61 -8.09
N LYS A 32 16.71 7.74 -9.39
CA LYS A 32 17.97 8.31 -9.84
C LYS A 32 18.14 9.58 -9.04
N LYS A 33 19.06 9.56 -8.06
CA LYS A 33 19.34 10.75 -7.25
C LYS A 33 19.51 11.85 -8.28
N ILE A 34 18.73 12.91 -8.16
CA ILE A 34 18.87 14.09 -9.00
C ILE A 34 20.36 14.35 -9.00
N HIS A 35 21.02 14.16 -10.14
CA HIS A 35 22.43 14.47 -10.22
C HIS A 35 22.49 15.95 -9.88
N GLU A 36 23.06 16.30 -8.71
CA GLU A 36 23.32 17.69 -8.31
C GLU A 36 24.15 18.43 -9.38
N ASN A 37 24.79 17.67 -10.26
CA ASN A 37 25.33 18.11 -11.54
C ASN A 37 24.21 18.31 -12.58
N ALA A 38 23.29 19.23 -12.26
CA ALA A 38 22.32 19.77 -13.20
C ALA A 38 23.07 20.33 -14.42
N ARG A 39 22.72 19.89 -15.62
CA ARG A 39 23.14 20.58 -16.84
C ARG A 39 22.55 22.00 -16.79
N PRO A 40 23.24 23.03 -17.30
CA PRO A 40 22.65 24.35 -17.44
C PRO A 40 21.32 24.23 -18.22
N GLY A 41 20.20 24.49 -17.56
CA GLY A 41 18.85 24.32 -18.13
C GLY A 41 17.99 23.22 -17.51
N ASP A 42 18.46 22.48 -16.50
CA ASP A 42 17.61 21.46 -15.84
C ASP A 42 16.44 22.06 -15.06
N ILE A 43 15.28 21.37 -15.10
CA ILE A 43 14.08 21.79 -14.36
C ILE A 43 14.41 21.80 -12.87
N LYS A 44 14.24 22.97 -12.25
CA LYS A 44 14.47 23.16 -10.81
C LYS A 44 13.49 22.29 -10.01
N PRO A 45 13.87 21.72 -8.85
CA PRO A 45 12.96 20.94 -8.02
C PRO A 45 11.64 21.66 -7.72
N ALA A 46 11.71 22.92 -7.28
CA ALA A 46 10.51 23.74 -7.00
C ALA A 46 9.62 24.01 -8.23
N THR A 47 10.17 23.96 -9.45
CA THR A 47 9.38 24.06 -10.68
C THR A 47 8.69 22.74 -10.98
N PHE A 48 9.39 21.62 -10.77
CA PHE A 48 8.82 20.29 -10.95
C PHE A 48 7.70 20.02 -9.96
N ASP A 49 7.85 20.43 -8.69
CA ASP A 49 6.81 20.30 -7.67
C ASP A 49 5.51 20.99 -8.11
N LYS A 50 5.59 22.19 -8.70
CA LYS A 50 4.43 22.90 -9.27
C LYS A 50 3.80 22.16 -10.46
N MET A 51 4.61 21.50 -11.28
CA MET A 51 4.10 20.68 -12.38
C MET A 51 3.31 19.49 -11.83
N ILE A 52 3.80 18.85 -10.75
CA ILE A 52 3.11 17.75 -10.08
C ILE A 52 1.82 18.22 -9.39
N GLU A 53 1.88 19.33 -8.66
CA GLU A 53 0.71 19.95 -8.02
C GLU A 53 -0.40 20.23 -9.05
N TYR A 54 -0.04 20.80 -10.20
CA TYR A 54 -1.00 21.05 -11.27
C TYR A 54 -1.62 19.75 -11.82
N ILE A 55 -0.83 18.68 -11.97
CA ILE A 55 -1.35 17.38 -12.39
C ILE A 55 -2.35 16.86 -11.34
N ASP A 56 -2.00 16.91 -10.06
CA ASP A 56 -2.84 16.45 -8.95
C ASP A 56 -4.18 17.20 -8.89
N GLU A 57 -4.21 18.47 -9.27
CA GLU A 57 -5.45 19.27 -9.32
C GLU A 57 -6.27 19.04 -10.60
N HIS A 58 -5.63 18.69 -11.73
CA HIS A 58 -6.27 18.71 -13.05
C HIS A 58 -6.36 17.34 -13.74
N TYR A 59 -5.89 16.24 -13.12
CA TYR A 59 -5.87 14.92 -13.76
C TYR A 59 -7.25 14.42 -14.21
N GLN A 60 -8.34 14.88 -13.55
CA GLN A 60 -9.72 14.53 -13.92
C GLN A 60 -10.21 15.21 -15.20
N GLN A 61 -9.48 16.22 -15.69
CA GLN A 61 -9.81 16.96 -16.90
C GLN A 61 -8.90 16.55 -18.04
N LYS A 62 -9.14 17.10 -19.23
CA LYS A 62 -8.20 16.96 -20.35
C LYS A 62 -6.89 17.66 -19.96
N LEU A 63 -5.84 16.87 -19.76
CA LEU A 63 -4.54 17.34 -19.30
C LEU A 63 -3.47 16.86 -20.28
N GLU A 64 -2.75 17.81 -20.88
CA GLU A 64 -1.75 17.56 -21.91
C GLU A 64 -0.33 17.88 -21.39
N LEU A 65 0.68 17.35 -22.06
CA LEU A 65 2.07 17.56 -21.65
C LEU A 65 2.48 19.03 -21.83
N GLU A 66 1.88 19.68 -22.82
CA GLU A 66 1.96 21.11 -23.12
C GLU A 66 1.58 21.98 -21.92
N ASP A 67 0.61 21.56 -21.11
CA ASP A 67 0.15 22.32 -19.95
C ASP A 67 1.23 22.38 -18.88
N ILE A 68 1.84 21.24 -18.56
CA ILE A 68 2.92 21.20 -17.57
C ILE A 68 4.23 21.80 -18.11
N ALA A 69 4.48 21.69 -19.41
CA ALA A 69 5.62 22.34 -20.06
C ALA A 69 5.54 23.87 -19.93
N ARG A 70 4.34 24.43 -20.09
CA ARG A 70 4.07 25.87 -19.89
C ARG A 70 4.35 26.32 -18.46
N ILE A 71 3.94 25.54 -17.47
CA ILE A 71 4.22 25.81 -16.04
C ILE A 71 5.72 25.76 -15.76
N GLY A 72 6.42 24.81 -16.38
CA GLY A 72 7.86 24.67 -16.26
C GLY A 72 8.64 25.80 -16.94
N GLY A 73 8.06 26.44 -17.96
CA GLY A 73 8.79 27.36 -18.85
C GLY A 73 9.72 26.64 -19.83
N TYR A 74 9.45 25.38 -20.13
CA TYR A 74 10.26 24.54 -21.02
C TYR A 74 9.49 24.09 -22.25
N ASN A 75 10.20 23.66 -23.29
CA ASN A 75 9.54 23.03 -24.43
C ASN A 75 9.03 21.62 -24.07
N VAL A 76 8.04 21.15 -24.84
CA VAL A 76 7.35 19.87 -24.62
C VAL A 76 8.30 18.67 -24.70
N ALA A 77 9.22 18.67 -25.67
CA ALA A 77 10.14 17.56 -25.88
C ALA A 77 11.10 17.36 -24.70
N TYR A 78 11.65 18.47 -24.19
CA TYR A 78 12.49 18.49 -23.01
C TYR A 78 11.71 18.06 -21.77
N THR A 79 10.49 18.59 -21.61
CA THR A 79 9.59 18.24 -20.49
C THR A 79 9.26 16.75 -20.48
N SER A 80 8.98 16.14 -21.63
CA SER A 80 8.72 14.70 -21.75
C SER A 80 9.89 13.85 -21.23
N GLN A 81 11.10 14.17 -21.72
CA GLN A 81 12.31 13.44 -21.36
C GLN A 81 12.68 13.65 -19.90
N PHE A 82 12.51 14.87 -19.40
CA PHE A 82 12.76 15.20 -18.00
C PHE A 82 11.77 14.48 -17.09
N PHE A 83 10.47 14.58 -17.36
CA PHE A 83 9.42 13.95 -16.57
C PHE A 83 9.62 12.43 -16.48
N LYS A 84 9.88 11.77 -17.62
CA LYS A 84 10.15 10.33 -17.65
C LYS A 84 11.40 9.94 -16.86
N ARG A 85 12.42 10.80 -16.87
CA ARG A 85 13.66 10.56 -16.12
C ARG A 85 13.45 10.69 -14.61
N GLN A 86 12.64 11.66 -14.18
CA GLN A 86 12.34 11.89 -12.77
C GLN A 86 11.35 10.85 -12.22
N MET A 87 10.26 10.60 -12.93
CA MET A 87 9.17 9.72 -12.47
C MET A 87 9.37 8.24 -12.82
N GLY A 88 10.36 7.93 -13.66
CA GLY A 88 10.57 6.58 -14.22
C GLY A 88 9.53 6.16 -15.27
N ILE A 89 8.42 6.88 -15.38
CA ILE A 89 7.30 6.60 -16.29
C ILE A 89 6.92 7.83 -17.11
N SER A 90 6.25 7.61 -18.25
CA SER A 90 5.81 8.74 -19.06
C SER A 90 4.72 9.55 -18.35
N PHE A 91 4.60 10.82 -18.72
CA PHE A 91 3.52 11.70 -18.26
C PHE A 91 2.13 11.07 -18.45
N VAL A 92 1.87 10.49 -19.63
CA VAL A 92 0.59 9.85 -19.94
C VAL A 92 0.34 8.65 -19.01
N ASP A 93 1.35 7.83 -18.74
CA ASP A 93 1.23 6.70 -17.83
C ASP A 93 1.04 7.16 -16.37
N TYR A 94 1.70 8.25 -15.98
CA TYR A 94 1.51 8.84 -14.65
C TYR A 94 0.08 9.35 -14.43
N VAL A 95 -0.45 10.15 -15.36
CA VAL A 95 -1.85 10.61 -15.30
C VAL A 95 -2.81 9.42 -15.31
N LEU A 96 -2.57 8.42 -16.16
CA LEU A 96 -3.38 7.21 -16.19
C LEU A 96 -3.42 6.50 -14.83
N ARG A 97 -2.27 6.34 -14.17
CA ARG A 97 -2.17 5.70 -12.86
C ARG A 97 -2.88 6.52 -11.78
N LEU A 98 -2.81 7.85 -11.81
CA LEU A 98 -3.56 8.72 -10.90
C LEU A 98 -5.08 8.51 -11.06
N ARG A 99 -5.57 8.50 -12.30
CA ARG A 99 -6.99 8.26 -12.61
C ARG A 99 -7.45 6.87 -12.15
N LEU A 100 -6.64 5.85 -12.40
CA LEU A 100 -6.95 4.48 -11.98
C LEU A 100 -6.92 4.33 -10.46
N ARG A 101 -5.99 4.99 -9.77
CA ARG A 101 -5.95 5.06 -8.31
C ARG A 101 -7.25 5.64 -7.75
N ASP A 102 -7.66 6.82 -8.22
CA ASP A 102 -8.92 7.44 -7.81
C ASP A 102 -10.13 6.53 -8.09
N ALA A 103 -10.15 5.90 -9.27
CA ALA A 103 -11.20 4.94 -9.61
C ALA A 103 -11.25 3.74 -8.64
N THR A 104 -10.10 3.18 -8.23
CA THR A 104 -10.08 2.11 -7.22
C THR A 104 -10.64 2.57 -5.88
N THR A 105 -10.33 3.79 -5.44
CA THR A 105 -10.90 4.35 -4.21
C THR A 105 -12.42 4.43 -4.35
N GLN A 106 -12.95 5.08 -5.40
CA GLN A 106 -14.39 5.22 -5.62
C GLN A 106 -15.12 3.88 -5.79
N LEU A 107 -14.51 2.89 -6.44
CA LEU A 107 -15.07 1.55 -6.59
C LEU A 107 -15.27 0.83 -5.25
N THR A 108 -14.46 1.17 -4.24
CA THR A 108 -14.46 0.53 -2.92
C THR A 108 -15.23 1.32 -1.87
N SER A 109 -15.27 2.65 -1.98
CA SER A 109 -15.96 3.53 -1.02
C SER A 109 -17.41 3.85 -1.40
N THR A 110 -17.82 3.60 -2.65
CA THR A 110 -19.16 3.96 -3.15
C THR A 110 -19.82 2.84 -3.96
N ASP A 111 -21.15 2.92 -4.08
CA ASP A 111 -21.96 2.05 -4.95
C ASP A 111 -22.27 2.68 -6.32
N GLU A 112 -21.58 3.77 -6.67
CA GLU A 112 -21.80 4.49 -7.93
C GLU A 112 -21.62 3.60 -9.16
N ALA A 113 -22.33 3.94 -10.24
CA ALA A 113 -22.20 3.19 -11.49
C ALA A 113 -20.77 3.30 -12.04
N VAL A 114 -20.21 2.21 -12.55
CA VAL A 114 -18.84 2.18 -13.13
C VAL A 114 -18.65 3.24 -14.22
N ALA A 115 -19.70 3.52 -15.01
CA ALA A 115 -19.69 4.58 -16.00
C ALA A 115 -19.50 5.99 -15.40
N ARG A 116 -20.13 6.25 -14.24
CA ARG A 116 -19.99 7.52 -13.52
C ARG A 116 -18.60 7.68 -12.95
N ILE A 117 -18.06 6.61 -12.34
CA ILE A 117 -16.68 6.58 -11.81
C ILE A 117 -15.65 6.83 -12.92
N ALA A 118 -15.81 6.16 -14.07
CA ALA A 118 -14.93 6.41 -15.21
C ALA A 118 -14.93 7.89 -15.63
N SER A 119 -16.12 8.51 -15.69
CA SER A 119 -16.26 9.91 -16.03
C SER A 119 -15.69 10.86 -14.97
N SER A 120 -15.91 10.60 -13.69
CA SER A 120 -15.40 11.45 -12.59
C SER A 120 -13.88 11.39 -12.49
N CYS A 121 -13.28 10.24 -12.79
CA CYS A 121 -11.83 10.07 -12.85
C CYS A 121 -11.21 10.59 -14.15
N GLY A 122 -11.96 11.23 -15.05
CA GLY A 122 -11.42 11.88 -16.25
C GLY A 122 -11.17 10.98 -17.46
N PHE A 123 -11.77 9.79 -17.51
CA PHE A 123 -11.76 8.97 -18.73
C PHE A 123 -12.75 9.52 -19.76
N ALA A 124 -12.33 9.57 -21.02
CA ALA A 124 -13.16 10.07 -22.12
C ALA A 124 -14.40 9.18 -22.36
N ASP A 125 -14.27 7.87 -22.15
CA ASP A 125 -15.37 6.92 -22.21
C ASP A 125 -15.12 5.67 -21.36
N ILE A 126 -16.18 4.91 -21.12
CA ILE A 126 -16.15 3.67 -20.31
C ILE A 126 -15.32 2.56 -20.96
N LYS A 127 -15.19 2.52 -22.30
CA LYS A 127 -14.41 1.48 -22.98
C LYS A 127 -12.92 1.69 -22.73
N ALA A 128 -12.44 2.92 -22.87
CA ALA A 128 -11.09 3.33 -22.55
C ALA A 128 -10.75 3.02 -21.08
N PHE A 129 -11.66 3.34 -20.16
CA PHE A 129 -11.53 2.98 -18.76
C PHE A 129 -11.41 1.47 -18.55
N ASN A 130 -12.33 0.66 -19.09
CA ASN A 130 -12.32 -0.78 -18.90
C ASN A 130 -11.05 -1.44 -19.46
N VAL A 131 -10.57 -0.99 -20.62
CA VAL A 131 -9.32 -1.48 -21.23
C VAL A 131 -8.12 -1.13 -20.35
N ALA A 132 -8.02 0.11 -19.89
CA ALA A 132 -6.95 0.54 -19.01
C ALA A 132 -7.00 -0.22 -17.67
N PHE A 133 -8.16 -0.30 -17.03
CA PHE A 133 -8.34 -0.96 -15.76
C PHE A 133 -7.96 -2.44 -15.84
N LYS A 134 -8.47 -3.16 -16.85
CA LYS A 134 -8.13 -4.57 -17.05
C LYS A 134 -6.65 -4.78 -17.36
N LYS A 135 -6.02 -3.86 -18.09
CA LYS A 135 -4.57 -3.93 -18.36
C LYS A 135 -3.74 -3.77 -17.08
N HIS A 136 -4.15 -2.88 -16.18
CA HIS A 136 -3.39 -2.56 -14.95
C HIS A 136 -3.68 -3.52 -13.79
N PHE A 137 -4.91 -3.99 -13.63
CA PHE A 137 -5.33 -4.80 -12.48
C PHE A 137 -5.63 -6.26 -12.85
N HIS A 138 -5.53 -6.63 -14.13
CA HIS A 138 -5.82 -7.98 -14.64
C HIS A 138 -7.25 -8.47 -14.38
N MET A 139 -8.17 -7.57 -14.04
CA MET A 139 -9.58 -7.84 -13.77
C MET A 139 -10.44 -6.65 -14.18
N THR A 140 -11.75 -6.85 -14.29
CA THR A 140 -12.70 -5.76 -14.59
C THR A 140 -13.00 -4.92 -13.34
N PRO A 141 -13.45 -3.66 -13.50
CA PRO A 141 -13.86 -2.82 -12.37
C PRO A 141 -14.95 -3.46 -11.49
N THR A 142 -15.88 -4.18 -12.10
CA THR A 142 -16.97 -4.88 -11.39
C THR A 142 -16.44 -6.06 -10.58
N GLU A 143 -15.54 -6.85 -11.16
CA GLU A 143 -14.87 -7.95 -10.44
C GLU A 143 -14.04 -7.39 -9.27
N TYR A 144 -13.29 -6.31 -9.48
CA TYR A 144 -12.53 -5.63 -8.44
C TYR A 144 -13.43 -5.18 -7.28
N ARG A 145 -14.56 -4.51 -7.56
CA ARG A 145 -15.53 -4.10 -6.55
C ARG A 145 -16.05 -5.29 -5.74
N LYS A 146 -16.41 -6.38 -6.43
CA LYS A 146 -16.93 -7.59 -5.78
C LYS A 146 -15.87 -8.21 -4.86
N GLN A 147 -14.63 -8.35 -5.35
CA GLN A 147 -13.52 -8.91 -4.60
C GLN A 147 -13.22 -8.11 -3.33
N VAL A 148 -13.20 -6.77 -3.41
CA VAL A 148 -12.92 -5.94 -2.23
C VAL A 148 -14.04 -6.03 -1.18
N LYS A 149 -15.30 -6.13 -1.61
CA LYS A 149 -16.42 -6.35 -0.69
C LYS A 149 -16.34 -7.72 -0.01
N GLU A 150 -15.91 -8.75 -0.73
CA GLU A 150 -15.72 -10.10 -0.18
C GLU A 150 -14.52 -10.19 0.79
N ILE A 151 -13.45 -9.42 0.55
CA ILE A 151 -12.27 -9.33 1.43
C ILE A 151 -12.62 -8.68 2.79
N GLY A 152 -13.78 -8.04 2.93
CA GLY A 152 -14.23 -7.51 4.21
C GLY A 152 -13.24 -6.50 4.80
N ARG A 153 -12.71 -5.58 3.97
CA ARG A 153 -11.78 -4.53 4.41
C ARG A 153 -12.39 -3.78 5.61
N LYS A 154 -11.87 -4.04 6.81
CA LYS A 154 -12.27 -3.33 8.04
C LYS A 154 -11.71 -1.91 8.06
N THR A 155 -10.55 -1.70 7.46
CA THR A 155 -9.89 -0.40 7.43
C THR A 155 -10.44 0.49 6.32
N MET A 156 -11.26 1.47 6.71
CA MET A 156 -11.65 2.59 5.86
C MET A 156 -10.56 3.66 5.93
N VAL A 157 -9.69 3.73 4.92
CA VAL A 157 -8.81 4.90 4.75
C VAL A 157 -9.60 5.94 3.96
N GLN A 158 -10.00 7.03 4.62
CA GLN A 158 -10.81 8.08 4.00
C GLN A 158 -9.99 8.94 3.03
N ASP A 159 -8.68 9.09 3.27
CA ASP A 159 -7.76 9.75 2.36
C ASP A 159 -6.51 8.91 2.13
N SER A 160 -6.28 8.48 0.89
CA SER A 160 -5.10 7.69 0.48
C SER A 160 -3.76 8.39 0.69
N LYS A 161 -3.75 9.69 1.02
CA LYS A 161 -2.56 10.47 1.41
C LYS A 161 -2.33 10.51 2.93
N GLU A 162 -3.26 10.05 3.76
CA GLU A 162 -3.06 9.96 5.19
C GLU A 162 -2.17 8.76 5.54
N ILE A 163 -1.12 9.03 6.32
CA ILE A 163 -0.28 7.97 6.90
C ILE A 163 -1.18 7.19 7.86
N ILE A 164 -1.46 5.93 7.55
CA ILE A 164 -2.20 5.04 8.45
C ILE A 164 -1.42 4.96 9.76
N SER A 165 -2.09 5.28 10.87
CA SER A 165 -1.48 5.22 12.20
C SER A 165 -0.90 3.83 12.44
N VAL A 166 0.32 3.78 12.97
CA VAL A 166 0.99 2.54 13.40
C VAL A 166 0.22 1.82 14.52
N GLU A 167 -0.75 2.49 15.13
CA GLU A 167 -1.61 1.96 16.19
C GLU A 167 -2.96 1.43 15.67
N ASN A 168 -3.21 1.47 14.35
CA ASN A 168 -4.47 1.01 13.76
C ASN A 168 -4.65 -0.51 13.94
N GLN A 169 -5.59 -0.89 14.80
CA GLN A 169 -5.83 -2.30 15.18
C GLN A 169 -6.22 -3.18 13.99
N ASP A 170 -7.01 -2.69 13.03
CA ASP A 170 -7.39 -3.49 11.86
C ASP A 170 -6.18 -3.83 10.98
N VAL A 171 -5.21 -2.91 10.86
CA VAL A 171 -3.97 -3.16 10.11
C VAL A 171 -3.07 -4.11 10.88
N LEU A 172 -2.96 -3.95 12.20
CA LEU A 172 -2.18 -4.85 13.05
C LEU A 172 -2.73 -6.28 13.00
N ASP A 173 -4.06 -6.46 13.11
CA ASP A 173 -4.73 -7.76 12.98
C ASP A 173 -4.49 -8.40 11.62
N LEU A 174 -4.57 -7.60 10.54
CA LEU A 174 -4.31 -8.08 9.19
C LEU A 174 -2.85 -8.51 9.03
N LEU A 175 -1.90 -7.68 9.45
CA LEU A 175 -0.47 -8.01 9.38
C LEU A 175 -0.13 -9.24 10.22
N GLN A 176 -0.72 -9.38 11.41
CA GLN A 176 -0.59 -10.59 12.23
C GLN A 176 -1.10 -11.83 11.52
N SER A 177 -2.19 -11.75 10.75
CA SER A 177 -2.72 -12.90 10.00
C SER A 177 -1.77 -13.43 8.90
N PHE A 178 -0.83 -12.60 8.43
CA PHE A 178 0.18 -12.98 7.44
C PHE A 178 1.54 -13.34 8.04
N LEU A 179 1.75 -13.10 9.34
CA LEU A 179 2.96 -13.50 10.04
C LEU A 179 2.80 -14.95 10.53
N SER A 180 3.79 -15.79 10.26
CA SER A 180 3.86 -17.18 10.74
C SER A 180 4.17 -17.32 12.24
N TYR A 181 4.36 -16.20 12.93
CA TYR A 181 4.62 -16.14 14.35
C TYR A 181 3.31 -16.35 15.12
N GLU A 182 2.99 -17.62 15.41
CA GLU A 182 2.00 -17.95 16.43
C GLU A 182 2.56 -17.45 17.77
N ASP A 183 1.90 -16.44 18.31
CA ASP A 183 2.19 -15.84 19.61
C ASP A 183 2.51 -16.94 20.63
N ASP A 184 3.65 -16.81 21.35
CA ASP A 184 4.10 -17.72 22.41
C ASP A 184 3.03 -17.94 23.50
N ALA A 185 1.93 -17.18 23.47
CA ALA A 185 0.71 -17.43 24.21
C ALA A 185 0.13 -18.85 24.02
N ARG A 186 0.14 -19.44 22.81
CA ARG A 186 -0.31 -20.83 22.62
C ARG A 186 0.65 -21.83 23.27
N ALA A 187 1.95 -21.68 23.06
CA ALA A 187 2.97 -22.52 23.67
C ALA A 187 2.93 -22.44 25.20
N LYS A 188 2.68 -21.24 25.76
CA LYS A 188 2.52 -21.02 27.19
C LYS A 188 1.25 -21.68 27.74
N VAL A 189 0.12 -21.56 27.06
CA VAL A 189 -1.15 -22.20 27.46
C VAL A 189 -1.03 -23.72 27.40
N GLU A 190 -0.36 -24.28 26.38
CA GLU A 190 -0.08 -25.71 26.31
C GLU A 190 0.88 -26.17 27.40
N LEU A 191 1.92 -25.40 27.72
CA LEU A 191 2.85 -25.68 28.82
C LEU A 191 2.15 -25.66 30.18
N GLU A 192 1.28 -24.68 30.44
CA GLU A 192 0.49 -24.59 31.67
C GLU A 192 -0.49 -25.77 31.78
N TYR A 193 -1.16 -26.15 30.68
CA TYR A 193 -2.01 -27.32 30.63
C TYR A 193 -1.24 -28.63 30.88
N MET A 194 -0.08 -28.81 30.25
CA MET A 194 0.78 -29.99 30.44
C MET A 194 1.38 -30.05 31.84
N SER A 195 1.74 -28.90 32.43
CA SER A 195 2.21 -28.79 33.80
C SER A 195 1.12 -29.22 34.79
N HIS A 196 -0.12 -28.74 34.61
CA HIS A 196 -1.26 -29.17 35.44
C HIS A 196 -1.53 -30.68 35.33
N LYS A 197 -1.43 -31.24 34.11
CA LYS A 197 -1.59 -32.67 33.88
C LYS A 197 -0.50 -33.49 34.58
N LEU A 198 0.74 -33.00 34.58
CA LEU A 198 1.87 -33.64 35.27
C LEU A 198 1.68 -33.65 36.79
N GLU A 199 1.24 -32.54 37.39
CA GLU A 199 0.98 -32.47 38.83
C GLU A 199 -0.18 -33.39 39.25
N SER A 200 -1.24 -33.47 38.44
CA SER A 200 -2.33 -34.44 38.64
C SER A 200 -1.83 -35.89 38.60
N LEU A 201 -0.91 -36.20 37.68
CA LEU A 201 -0.32 -37.53 37.58
C LEU A 201 0.56 -37.87 38.79
N LYS A 202 1.39 -36.92 39.24
CA LYS A 202 2.23 -37.08 40.44
C LYS A 202 1.39 -37.34 41.69
N ALA A 203 0.29 -36.60 41.87
CA ALA A 203 -0.61 -36.79 43.00
C ALA A 203 -1.23 -38.21 43.00
N LYS A 204 -1.73 -38.67 41.85
CA LYS A 204 -2.26 -40.04 41.72
C LYS A 204 -1.21 -41.11 41.96
N LEU A 205 0.02 -40.88 41.53
CA LEU A 205 1.12 -41.82 41.75
C LEU A 205 1.52 -41.88 43.23
N ALA A 206 1.50 -40.72 43.92
CA ALA A 206 1.77 -40.63 45.36
C ALA A 206 0.72 -41.39 46.18
N ASP A 207 -0.57 -41.28 45.82
CA ASP A 207 -1.64 -42.05 46.47
C ASP A 207 -1.42 -43.56 46.32
N VAL A 208 -1.12 -44.04 45.10
CA VAL A 208 -0.85 -45.46 44.85
C VAL A 208 0.38 -45.97 45.60
N VAL A 209 1.43 -45.14 45.75
CA VAL A 209 2.63 -45.49 46.53
C VAL A 209 2.36 -45.46 48.03
N SER A 210 1.38 -44.66 48.51
CA SER A 210 0.98 -44.62 49.91
C SER A 210 0.00 -45.75 50.31
N GLU A 211 -0.66 -46.36 49.33
CA GLU A 211 -1.53 -47.54 49.49
C GLU A 211 -0.77 -48.88 49.44
N LEU A 212 0.54 -48.85 49.16
CA LEU A 212 1.48 -49.99 49.17
C LEU A 212 2.29 -50.05 50.46
#